data_AF-L0NB31-F1
#
_entry.id   AF-L0NB31-F1
#
_cell.length_a   1.000
_cell.length_b   1.000
_cell.length_c   1.000
_cell.angle_alpha   90.00
_cell.angle_beta   90.00
_cell.angle_gamma   90.00
#
_symmetry.space_group_name_H-M   'P 1'
#
loop_
_entity.id
_entity.type
_entity.pdbx_description
1 polymer ?
#
loop_
_entity_poly.entity_id
_entity_poly.type
_entity_poly.pdbx_seq_one_letter_code
_entity_poly.pdbx_strand_id
1 'polypeptide(L)'
;MPVTLNLYLDDSGTRHPTRKVGKKAAHGYDWFALGGILVRSDEEDLARDLHVRFCQKWGITAPLHSSEIRSQNENFDFLRGWENDKLEAFYEELYNLMREAPVVGIACTVDRPGYCGRYLEQYKQNPWMLCKTAFAVVVERAAKYAITQGLKLRVHPERCNKAEDANLEGYYKALKTEGMPFAKDNSHKYGPLTTEQLSQTLYEFKTKQKTSPMAQLADLYLWPICMGGYNAHNRPYQRLTQDGKLIDCLIREDERPMLGSKYSCFENVERKV
;
A
#
# COMPACT_ATOMS: atom_id res chain seq x y z
N MET A 1 -21.01 5.11 -16.62
CA MET A 1 -20.13 6.00 -15.82
C MET A 1 -18.77 6.06 -16.51
N PRO A 2 -18.03 7.19 -16.46
CA PRO A 2 -16.68 7.23 -17.00
C PRO A 2 -15.78 6.23 -16.27
N VAL A 3 -14.82 5.65 -16.99
CA VAL A 3 -13.80 4.79 -16.37
C VAL A 3 -12.96 5.62 -15.41
N THR A 4 -12.70 5.08 -14.21
CA THR A 4 -11.85 5.69 -13.19
C THR A 4 -10.70 4.77 -12.83
N LEU A 5 -9.63 5.33 -12.28
CA LEU A 5 -8.62 4.56 -11.57
C LEU A 5 -9.03 4.47 -10.09
N ASN A 6 -9.02 3.26 -9.53
CA ASN A 6 -9.38 3.01 -8.15
C ASN A 6 -8.12 2.63 -7.37
N LEU A 7 -7.79 3.42 -6.34
CA LEU A 7 -6.73 3.14 -5.38
C LEU A 7 -7.33 2.49 -4.14
N TYR A 8 -7.03 1.22 -3.90
CA TYR A 8 -7.36 0.52 -2.67
C TYR A 8 -6.15 0.56 -1.74
N LEU A 9 -6.36 1.02 -0.50
CA LEU A 9 -5.32 1.18 0.50
C LEU A 9 -5.56 0.25 1.68
N ASP A 10 -4.50 -0.37 2.13
CA ASP A 10 -4.35 -1.00 3.42
C ASP A 10 -3.20 -0.32 4.20
N ASP A 11 -3.08 -0.61 5.48
CA ASP A 11 -1.99 -0.11 6.32
C ASP A 11 -1.16 -1.21 6.96
N SER A 12 0.14 -0.96 7.10
CA SER A 12 1.07 -1.92 7.68
C SER A 12 1.99 -1.25 8.69
N GLY A 13 2.14 -1.88 9.85
CA GLY A 13 3.04 -1.41 10.90
C GLY A 13 2.42 -0.32 11.79
N THR A 14 3.25 0.37 12.57
CA THR A 14 2.76 1.20 13.67
C THR A 14 2.64 2.67 13.26
N ARG A 15 1.41 3.20 13.26
CA ARG A 15 1.09 4.60 12.87
C ARG A 15 1.80 5.69 13.68
N HIS A 16 2.10 5.41 14.96
CA HIS A 16 2.66 6.40 15.87
C HIS A 16 4.18 6.23 15.99
N PRO A 17 4.98 7.27 15.73
CA PRO A 17 6.45 7.16 15.68
C PRO A 17 7.02 6.67 17.01
N THR A 18 6.52 7.15 18.14
CA THR A 18 7.04 6.82 19.49
C THR A 18 6.37 5.64 20.17
N ARG A 19 5.39 4.97 19.56
CA ARG A 19 4.76 3.80 20.18
C ARG A 19 5.79 2.68 20.26
N LYS A 20 6.07 2.20 21.48
CA LYS A 20 6.98 1.09 21.70
C LYS A 20 6.52 -0.10 20.85
N VAL A 21 7.40 -0.55 19.96
CA VAL A 21 7.22 -1.82 19.28
C VAL A 21 7.20 -2.88 20.38
N GLY A 22 6.16 -3.71 20.43
CA GLY A 22 6.06 -4.80 21.38
C GLY A 22 7.09 -5.88 21.05
N LYS A 23 6.62 -7.08 20.72
CA LYS A 23 7.51 -8.12 20.19
C LYS A 23 8.06 -7.68 18.83
N LYS A 24 9.39 -7.69 18.67
CA LYS A 24 10.04 -7.42 17.38
C LYS A 24 9.49 -8.40 16.33
N ALA A 25 9.08 -7.90 15.19
CA ALA A 25 8.55 -8.73 14.11
C ALA A 25 9.64 -9.70 13.60
N ALA A 26 9.25 -10.89 13.14
CA ALA A 26 10.18 -11.92 12.70
C ALA A 26 11.09 -11.45 11.53
N HIS A 27 10.59 -10.57 10.67
CA HIS A 27 11.37 -9.96 9.58
C HIS A 27 12.40 -8.92 10.07
N GLY A 28 12.31 -8.48 11.33
CA GLY A 28 13.33 -7.67 11.99
C GLY A 28 13.32 -6.16 11.69
N TYR A 29 12.42 -5.69 10.85
CA TYR A 29 12.30 -4.29 10.42
C TYR A 29 11.14 -3.57 11.12
N ASP A 30 11.19 -2.23 11.17
CA ASP A 30 10.17 -1.39 11.81
C ASP A 30 9.73 -0.25 10.88
N TRP A 31 8.48 -0.31 10.43
CA TRP A 31 7.92 0.65 9.49
C TRP A 31 6.51 1.08 9.86
N PHE A 32 6.06 2.13 9.17
CA PHE A 32 4.66 2.37 8.91
C PHE A 32 4.46 2.53 7.41
N ALA A 33 3.41 1.96 6.85
CA ALA A 33 3.11 2.09 5.44
C ALA A 33 1.61 2.26 5.19
N LEU A 34 1.30 3.01 4.14
CA LEU A 34 0.00 3.00 3.47
C LEU A 34 0.24 2.67 2.00
N GLY A 35 -0.52 1.73 1.48
CA GLY A 35 -0.39 1.29 0.10
C GLY A 35 -1.30 0.12 -0.19
N GLY A 36 -1.18 -0.43 -1.39
CA GLY A 36 -2.06 -1.48 -1.86
C GLY A 36 -2.02 -1.54 -3.36
N ILE A 37 -3.17 -1.38 -4.01
CA ILE A 37 -3.32 -1.60 -5.44
C ILE A 37 -4.06 -0.47 -6.16
N LEU A 38 -3.67 -0.26 -7.41
CA LEU A 38 -4.38 0.52 -8.43
C LEU A 38 -5.06 -0.44 -9.39
N VAL A 39 -6.31 -0.18 -9.74
CA VAL A 39 -7.09 -0.96 -10.71
C VAL A 39 -8.00 -0.04 -11.51
N ARG A 40 -8.17 -0.27 -12.80
CA ARG A 40 -9.17 0.47 -13.58
C ARG A 40 -10.56 -0.04 -13.23
N SER A 41 -11.55 0.85 -13.18
CA SER A 41 -12.91 0.49 -12.77
C SER A 41 -13.58 -0.51 -13.71
N ASP A 42 -13.15 -0.59 -14.97
CA ASP A 42 -13.62 -1.55 -15.98
C ASP A 42 -12.94 -2.93 -15.89
N GLU A 43 -11.89 -3.06 -15.09
CA GLU A 43 -11.16 -4.33 -14.85
C GLU A 43 -11.40 -4.88 -13.44
N GLU A 44 -12.09 -4.13 -12.58
CA GLU A 44 -12.28 -4.47 -11.16
C GLU A 44 -13.04 -5.80 -10.98
N ASP A 45 -14.05 -6.06 -11.82
CA ASP A 45 -14.84 -7.30 -11.75
C ASP A 45 -13.97 -8.54 -12.02
N LEU A 46 -13.01 -8.45 -12.94
CA LEU A 46 -12.06 -9.53 -13.20
C LEU A 46 -11.18 -9.83 -11.98
N ALA A 47 -10.69 -8.79 -11.28
CA ALA A 47 -9.92 -8.96 -10.05
C ALA A 47 -10.75 -9.62 -8.93
N ARG A 48 -12.04 -9.24 -8.82
CA ARG A 48 -12.98 -9.85 -7.87
C ARG A 48 -13.24 -11.32 -8.19
N ASP A 49 -13.43 -11.65 -9.45
CA ASP A 49 -13.70 -13.03 -9.89
C ASP A 49 -12.49 -13.94 -9.67
N LEU A 50 -11.27 -13.44 -9.88
CA LEU A 50 -10.03 -14.16 -9.55
C LEU A 50 -9.95 -14.47 -8.05
N HIS A 51 -10.24 -13.47 -7.21
CA HIS A 51 -10.26 -13.64 -5.75
C HIS A 51 -11.31 -14.67 -5.31
N VAL A 52 -12.55 -14.56 -5.81
CA VAL A 52 -13.63 -15.50 -5.49
C VAL A 52 -13.26 -16.93 -5.90
N ARG A 53 -12.70 -17.12 -7.10
CA ARG A 53 -12.26 -18.45 -7.56
C ARG A 53 -11.17 -19.04 -6.66
N PHE A 54 -10.19 -18.22 -6.25
CA PHE A 54 -9.16 -18.66 -5.31
C PHE A 54 -9.77 -19.10 -3.98
N CYS A 55 -10.62 -18.28 -3.37
CA CYS A 55 -11.26 -18.61 -2.10
C CYS A 55 -12.14 -19.86 -2.21
N GLN A 56 -12.93 -20.01 -3.27
CA GLN A 56 -13.77 -21.18 -3.50
C GLN A 56 -12.94 -22.46 -3.64
N LYS A 57 -11.86 -22.42 -4.44
CA LYS A 57 -10.98 -23.58 -4.66
C LYS A 57 -10.37 -24.09 -3.37
N TRP A 58 -9.96 -23.18 -2.49
CA TRP A 58 -9.30 -23.50 -1.23
C TRP A 58 -10.26 -23.58 -0.03
N GLY A 59 -11.58 -23.43 -0.25
CA GLY A 59 -12.59 -23.48 0.81
C GLY A 59 -12.48 -22.36 1.84
N ILE A 60 -11.92 -21.20 1.46
CA ILE A 60 -11.68 -20.07 2.37
C ILE A 60 -12.94 -19.22 2.48
N THR A 61 -13.41 -19.05 3.72
CA THR A 61 -14.55 -18.18 4.05
C THR A 61 -14.15 -16.92 4.81
N ALA A 62 -12.90 -16.84 5.28
CA ALA A 62 -12.34 -15.69 5.99
C ALA A 62 -11.63 -14.72 5.03
N PRO A 63 -11.46 -13.43 5.41
CA PRO A 63 -10.64 -12.50 4.63
C PRO A 63 -9.19 -12.99 4.45
N LEU A 64 -8.60 -12.77 3.27
CA LEU A 64 -7.21 -13.09 2.97
C LEU A 64 -6.25 -12.09 3.63
N HIS A 65 -6.11 -12.16 4.96
CA HIS A 65 -5.16 -11.33 5.69
C HIS A 65 -3.72 -11.81 5.49
N SER A 66 -2.89 -10.96 4.89
CA SER A 66 -1.52 -11.33 4.50
C SER A 66 -0.67 -11.71 5.71
N SER A 67 -0.87 -11.03 6.85
CA SER A 67 -0.20 -11.36 8.12
C SER A 67 -0.58 -12.75 8.66
N GLU A 68 -1.86 -13.11 8.59
CA GLU A 68 -2.38 -14.38 9.08
C GLU A 68 -1.90 -15.55 8.21
N ILE A 69 -1.96 -15.39 6.89
CA ILE A 69 -1.46 -16.37 5.91
C ILE A 69 0.04 -16.64 6.09
N ARG A 70 0.85 -15.59 6.26
CA ARG A 70 2.32 -15.73 6.40
C ARG A 70 2.72 -16.36 7.74
N SER A 71 2.00 -16.05 8.81
CA SER A 71 2.28 -16.60 10.13
C SER A 71 1.52 -17.90 10.43
N GLN A 72 0.67 -18.32 9.49
CA GLN A 72 -0.19 -19.50 9.56
C GLN A 72 -0.91 -19.54 10.91
N ASN A 73 -1.62 -18.46 11.24
CA ASN A 73 -2.33 -18.32 12.50
C ASN A 73 -3.77 -17.83 12.27
N GLU A 74 -4.53 -17.71 13.34
CA GLU A 74 -5.92 -17.24 13.30
C GLU A 74 -6.73 -18.01 12.24
N ASN A 75 -7.28 -17.32 11.24
CA ASN A 75 -8.11 -17.94 10.21
C ASN A 75 -7.33 -18.84 9.25
N PHE A 76 -6.00 -18.90 9.35
CA PHE A 76 -5.11 -19.67 8.48
C PHE A 76 -4.21 -20.64 9.26
N ASP A 77 -4.57 -20.96 10.51
CA ASP A 77 -3.85 -21.93 11.33
C ASP A 77 -3.85 -23.35 10.71
N PHE A 78 -4.91 -23.70 9.97
CA PHE A 78 -5.08 -24.96 9.27
C PHE A 78 -3.96 -25.26 8.27
N LEU A 79 -3.27 -24.23 7.76
CA LEU A 79 -2.15 -24.39 6.83
C LEU A 79 -0.99 -25.17 7.45
N ARG A 80 -0.81 -25.11 8.78
CA ARG A 80 0.27 -25.82 9.50
C ARG A 80 0.14 -27.33 9.42
N GLY A 81 -1.08 -27.84 9.25
CA GLY A 81 -1.37 -29.27 9.22
C GLY A 81 -1.34 -29.87 7.81
N TRP A 82 -1.09 -29.07 6.77
CA TRP A 82 -1.05 -29.56 5.39
C TRP A 82 0.29 -30.17 5.05
N GLU A 83 0.26 -31.16 4.15
CA GLU A 83 1.45 -31.71 3.52
C GLU A 83 2.17 -30.63 2.70
N ASN A 84 3.50 -30.73 2.60
CA ASN A 84 4.34 -29.71 1.96
C ASN A 84 3.89 -29.42 0.52
N ASP A 85 3.61 -30.43 -0.30
CA ASP A 85 3.20 -30.24 -1.70
C ASP A 85 1.90 -29.44 -1.82
N LYS A 86 0.94 -29.70 -0.92
CA LYS A 86 -0.33 -28.96 -0.87
C LYS A 86 -0.11 -27.52 -0.39
N LEU A 87 0.75 -27.33 0.59
CA LEU A 87 1.11 -26.01 1.12
C LEU A 87 1.84 -25.16 0.06
N GLU A 88 2.77 -25.75 -0.68
CA GLU A 88 3.47 -25.10 -1.78
C GLU A 88 2.52 -24.72 -2.91
N ALA A 89 1.60 -25.62 -3.30
CA ALA A 89 0.57 -25.34 -4.28
C ALA A 89 -0.34 -24.16 -3.85
N PHE A 90 -0.71 -24.09 -2.56
CA PHE A 90 -1.48 -22.98 -2.01
C PHE A 90 -0.76 -21.64 -2.17
N TYR A 91 0.50 -21.56 -1.75
CA TYR A 91 1.27 -20.31 -1.84
C TYR A 91 1.57 -19.93 -3.29
N GLU A 92 1.77 -20.90 -4.18
CA GLU A 92 1.98 -20.64 -5.61
C GLU A 92 0.69 -20.10 -6.25
N GLU A 93 -0.47 -20.66 -5.92
CA GLU A 93 -1.74 -20.16 -6.42
C GLU A 93 -2.15 -18.81 -5.82
N LEU A 94 -1.81 -18.56 -4.55
CA LEU A 94 -1.99 -17.25 -3.94
C LEU A 94 -1.14 -16.20 -4.67
N TYR A 95 0.08 -16.57 -5.07
CA TYR A 95 0.90 -15.71 -5.90
C TYR A 95 0.29 -15.52 -7.31
N ASN A 96 -0.21 -16.59 -7.94
CA ASN A 96 -0.83 -16.51 -9.26
C ASN A 96 -2.09 -15.62 -9.24
N LEU A 97 -2.88 -15.65 -8.17
CA LEU A 97 -3.96 -14.68 -7.95
C LEU A 97 -3.45 -13.24 -8.03
N MET A 98 -2.37 -12.92 -7.31
CA MET A 98 -1.78 -11.58 -7.35
C MET A 98 -1.27 -11.25 -8.76
N ARG A 99 -0.53 -12.15 -9.39
CA ARG A 99 0.01 -11.96 -10.74
C ARG A 99 -1.09 -11.68 -11.78
N GLU A 100 -2.15 -12.47 -11.76
CA GLU A 100 -3.21 -12.46 -12.77
C GLU A 100 -4.24 -11.35 -12.55
N ALA A 101 -4.43 -10.87 -11.32
CA ALA A 101 -5.33 -9.76 -11.06
C ALA A 101 -4.88 -8.51 -11.85
N PRO A 102 -5.76 -7.82 -12.59
CA PRO A 102 -5.42 -6.65 -13.41
C PRO A 102 -5.18 -5.40 -12.54
N VAL A 103 -4.23 -5.50 -11.62
CA VAL A 103 -3.94 -4.51 -10.60
C VAL A 103 -2.44 -4.22 -10.54
N VAL A 104 -2.09 -3.04 -10.04
CA VAL A 104 -0.72 -2.57 -9.91
C VAL A 104 -0.44 -2.16 -8.47
N GLY A 105 0.60 -2.72 -7.87
CA GLY A 105 1.04 -2.41 -6.52
C GLY A 105 1.68 -1.03 -6.39
N ILE A 106 1.29 -0.27 -5.36
CA ILE A 106 1.90 1.03 -5.01
C ILE A 106 1.86 1.24 -3.50
N ALA A 107 2.91 1.84 -2.92
CA ALA A 107 2.90 2.21 -1.51
C ALA A 107 3.75 3.44 -1.19
N CYS A 108 3.50 4.01 -0.02
CA CYS A 108 4.46 4.82 0.72
C CYS A 108 4.82 4.11 2.02
N THR A 109 6.05 3.61 2.11
CA THR A 109 6.63 2.98 3.30
C THR A 109 7.57 3.97 3.99
N VAL A 110 7.37 4.18 5.29
CA VAL A 110 8.19 5.04 6.14
C VAL A 110 8.99 4.16 7.10
N ASP A 111 10.32 4.26 7.04
CA ASP A 111 11.19 3.64 8.04
C ASP A 111 11.05 4.40 9.37
N ARG A 112 10.52 3.71 10.39
CA ARG A 112 10.23 4.35 11.68
C ARG A 112 11.51 4.75 12.43
N PRO A 113 12.57 3.91 12.50
CA PRO A 113 13.84 4.31 13.09
C PRO A 113 14.45 5.56 12.43
N GLY A 114 14.51 5.59 11.11
CA GLY A 114 15.03 6.73 10.34
C GLY A 114 14.18 7.99 10.51
N TYR A 115 12.85 7.83 10.54
CA TYR A 115 11.95 8.93 10.83
C TYR A 115 12.18 9.50 12.24
N CYS A 116 12.23 8.65 13.26
CA CYS A 116 12.50 9.06 14.63
C CYS A 116 13.87 9.74 14.75
N GLY A 117 14.92 9.19 14.13
CA GLY A 117 16.25 9.78 14.12
C GLY A 117 16.30 11.17 13.49
N ARG A 118 15.45 11.44 12.49
CA ARG A 118 15.42 12.75 11.80
C ARG A 118 14.54 13.78 12.49
N TYR A 119 13.38 13.36 12.97
CA TYR A 119 12.27 14.28 13.26
C TYR A 119 11.84 14.30 14.72
N LEU A 120 12.26 13.34 15.54
CA LEU A 120 11.80 13.26 16.93
C LEU A 120 12.22 14.49 17.76
N GLU A 121 13.45 14.98 17.55
CA GLU A 121 13.95 16.18 18.22
C GLU A 121 13.24 17.47 17.76
N GLN A 122 12.84 17.53 16.50
CA GLN A 122 12.19 18.69 15.90
C GLN A 122 10.71 18.81 16.28
N TYR A 123 10.01 17.68 16.44
CA TYR A 123 8.55 17.64 16.64
C TYR A 123 8.14 17.09 18.01
N LYS A 124 9.01 17.18 19.04
CA LYS A 124 8.84 16.59 20.39
C LYS A 124 7.43 16.69 20.98
N GLN A 125 6.77 17.84 20.84
CA GLN A 125 5.45 18.07 21.43
C GLN A 125 4.28 17.61 20.54
N ASN A 126 4.46 17.60 19.22
CA ASN A 126 3.45 17.19 18.24
C ASN A 126 4.13 16.39 17.11
N PRO A 127 4.50 15.12 17.36
CA PRO A 127 5.17 14.30 16.36
C PRO A 127 4.30 14.24 15.10
N TRP A 128 4.88 14.61 13.96
CA TRP A 128 4.14 14.58 12.71
C TRP A 128 3.64 13.15 12.42
N MET A 129 2.37 13.03 12.06
CA MET A 129 1.72 11.73 11.92
C MET A 129 2.22 11.01 10.66
N LEU A 130 2.83 9.84 10.85
CA LEU A 130 3.32 9.00 9.75
C LEU A 130 2.20 8.68 8.75
N CYS A 131 0.98 8.48 9.27
CA CYS A 131 -0.23 8.26 8.49
C CYS A 131 -0.52 9.41 7.51
N LYS A 132 -0.45 10.68 7.95
CA LYS A 132 -0.68 11.84 7.07
C LYS A 132 0.35 11.90 5.95
N THR A 133 1.63 11.65 6.26
CA THR A 133 2.69 11.61 5.24
C THR A 133 2.45 10.51 4.23
N ALA A 134 2.28 9.27 4.69
CA ALA A 134 2.15 8.12 3.81
C ALA A 134 0.90 8.22 2.94
N PHE A 135 -0.22 8.69 3.52
CA PHE A 135 -1.48 8.93 2.80
C PHE A 135 -1.31 9.99 1.71
N ALA A 136 -0.77 11.17 2.07
CA ALA A 136 -0.60 12.26 1.11
C ALA A 136 0.30 11.85 -0.06
N VAL A 137 1.40 11.17 0.22
CA VAL A 137 2.34 10.71 -0.81
C VAL A 137 1.70 9.65 -1.72
N VAL A 138 1.11 8.59 -1.16
CA VAL A 138 0.58 7.51 -2.00
C VAL A 138 -0.59 7.98 -2.86
N VAL A 139 -1.46 8.84 -2.33
CA VAL A 139 -2.59 9.42 -3.07
C VAL A 139 -2.09 10.37 -4.16
N GLU A 140 -1.08 11.20 -3.89
CA GLU A 140 -0.51 12.08 -4.91
C GLU A 140 0.10 11.27 -6.06
N ARG A 141 0.88 10.23 -5.77
CA ARG A 141 1.53 9.42 -6.80
C ARG A 141 0.49 8.66 -7.64
N ALA A 142 -0.54 8.11 -7.00
CA ALA A 142 -1.68 7.53 -7.69
C ALA A 142 -2.42 8.56 -8.56
N ALA A 143 -2.58 9.80 -8.09
CA ALA A 143 -3.23 10.88 -8.85
C ALA A 143 -2.39 11.29 -10.06
N LYS A 144 -1.07 11.41 -9.92
CA LYS A 144 -0.16 11.65 -11.05
C LYS A 144 -0.29 10.54 -12.09
N TYR A 145 -0.31 9.28 -11.67
CA TYR A 145 -0.52 8.16 -12.57
C TYR A 145 -1.91 8.18 -13.23
N ALA A 146 -2.97 8.52 -12.49
CA ALA A 146 -4.30 8.68 -13.07
C ALA A 146 -4.33 9.77 -14.17
N ILE A 147 -3.64 10.89 -13.94
CA ILE A 147 -3.50 11.99 -14.92
C ILE A 147 -2.79 11.50 -16.19
N THR A 148 -1.72 10.70 -16.09
CA THR A 148 -1.03 10.17 -17.30
C THR A 148 -1.92 9.23 -18.11
N GLN A 149 -2.93 8.63 -17.48
CA GLN A 149 -3.93 7.78 -18.14
C GLN A 149 -5.19 8.55 -18.58
N GLY A 150 -5.27 9.86 -18.33
CA GLY A 150 -6.48 10.66 -18.59
C GLY A 150 -7.69 10.25 -17.72
N LEU A 151 -7.44 9.66 -16.54
CA LEU A 151 -8.46 9.13 -15.64
C LEU A 151 -8.60 10.00 -14.38
N LYS A 152 -9.77 9.90 -13.75
CA LYS A 152 -9.99 10.38 -12.38
C LYS A 152 -9.66 9.30 -11.36
N LEU A 153 -9.29 9.70 -10.14
CA LEU A 153 -8.91 8.79 -9.06
C LEU A 153 -10.02 8.64 -8.00
N ARG A 154 -10.39 7.40 -7.69
CA ARG A 154 -11.18 7.06 -6.48
C ARG A 154 -10.26 6.45 -5.42
N VAL A 155 -10.45 6.83 -4.17
CA VAL A 155 -9.61 6.39 -3.04
C VAL A 155 -10.45 5.56 -2.07
N HIS A 156 -9.99 4.33 -1.83
CA HIS A 156 -10.72 3.30 -1.11
C HIS A 156 -9.86 2.66 0.01
N PRO A 157 -9.67 3.35 1.15
CA PRO A 157 -8.95 2.75 2.26
C PRO A 157 -9.78 1.67 2.96
N GLU A 158 -9.10 0.64 3.48
CA GLU A 158 -9.66 -0.31 4.43
C GLU A 158 -10.18 0.44 5.66
N ARG A 159 -11.36 0.04 6.11
CA ARG A 159 -11.99 0.56 7.31
C ARG A 159 -11.23 0.08 8.55
N CYS A 160 -10.88 1.01 9.42
CA CYS A 160 -10.29 0.71 10.72
C CYS A 160 -11.28 1.05 11.84
N ASN A 161 -10.95 2.01 12.70
CA ASN A 161 -11.89 2.57 13.66
C ASN A 161 -12.38 3.97 13.23
N LYS A 162 -13.48 4.43 13.82
CA LYS A 162 -14.16 5.67 13.45
C LYS A 162 -13.24 6.92 13.45
N ALA A 163 -12.32 7.01 14.40
CA ALA A 163 -11.42 8.16 14.49
C ALA A 163 -10.38 8.16 13.37
N GLU A 164 -9.85 6.98 13.05
CA GLU A 164 -8.87 6.80 11.99
C GLU A 164 -9.50 6.99 10.60
N ASP A 165 -10.71 6.46 10.39
CA ASP A 165 -11.47 6.67 9.16
C ASP A 165 -11.74 8.17 8.92
N ALA A 166 -12.14 8.89 9.99
CA ALA A 166 -12.36 10.34 9.94
C ALA A 166 -11.07 11.11 9.63
N ASN A 167 -9.93 10.67 10.16
CA ASN A 167 -8.62 11.27 9.85
C ASN A 167 -8.27 11.08 8.37
N LEU A 168 -8.45 9.89 7.80
CA LEU A 168 -8.20 9.61 6.38
C LEU A 168 -9.10 10.45 5.47
N GLU A 169 -10.38 10.57 5.81
CA GLU A 169 -11.31 11.45 5.08
C GLU A 169 -10.88 12.92 5.19
N GLY A 170 -10.44 13.35 6.37
CA GLY A 170 -9.88 14.68 6.60
C GLY A 170 -8.65 14.96 5.75
N TYR A 171 -7.72 14.01 5.65
CA TYR A 171 -6.53 14.12 4.80
C TYR A 171 -6.92 14.22 3.32
N TYR A 172 -7.87 13.41 2.87
CA TYR A 172 -8.39 13.47 1.50
C TYR A 172 -8.99 14.85 1.18
N LYS A 173 -9.82 15.40 2.08
CA LYS A 173 -10.40 16.74 1.92
C LYS A 173 -9.31 17.82 1.87
N ALA A 174 -8.34 17.76 2.78
CA ALA A 174 -7.22 18.71 2.80
C ALA A 174 -6.39 18.66 1.50
N LEU A 175 -6.15 17.48 0.92
CA LEU A 175 -5.46 17.39 -0.38
C LEU A 175 -6.23 18.11 -1.49
N LYS A 176 -7.56 18.05 -1.49
CA LYS A 176 -8.39 18.73 -2.49
C LYS A 176 -8.44 20.25 -2.31
N THR A 177 -8.43 20.73 -1.07
CA THR A 177 -8.65 22.17 -0.77
C THR A 177 -7.37 22.95 -0.53
N GLU A 178 -6.37 22.33 0.09
CA GLU A 178 -5.11 22.96 0.51
C GLU A 178 -3.92 22.47 -0.33
N GLY A 179 -4.01 21.26 -0.91
CA GLY A 179 -2.93 20.63 -1.67
C GLY A 179 -1.99 19.80 -0.79
N MET A 180 -0.75 19.61 -1.25
CA MET A 180 0.24 18.79 -0.55
C MET A 180 0.67 19.43 0.78
N PRO A 181 0.73 18.67 1.90
CA PRO A 181 1.02 19.22 3.22
C PRO A 181 2.52 19.47 3.48
N PHE A 182 3.36 19.42 2.46
CA PHE A 182 4.82 19.48 2.58
C PHE A 182 5.35 20.89 2.26
N ALA A 183 6.47 21.27 2.87
CA ALA A 183 7.09 22.56 2.63
C ALA A 183 7.46 22.72 1.14
N LYS A 184 7.10 23.85 0.54
CA LYS A 184 7.32 24.12 -0.90
C LYS A 184 8.81 24.12 -1.25
N ASP A 185 9.64 24.62 -0.34
CA ASP A 185 11.08 24.83 -0.57
C ASP A 185 11.87 23.52 -0.73
N ASN A 186 11.40 22.41 -0.16
CA ASN A 186 12.11 21.12 -0.18
C ASN A 186 11.40 20.03 -1.02
N SER A 187 10.14 20.26 -1.41
CA SER A 187 9.33 19.31 -2.15
C SER A 187 9.39 19.49 -3.67
N HIS A 188 9.90 20.62 -4.17
CA HIS A 188 9.96 20.93 -5.61
C HIS A 188 10.59 19.82 -6.47
N LYS A 189 11.62 19.13 -5.95
CA LYS A 189 12.29 18.00 -6.64
C LYS A 189 11.39 16.80 -6.93
N TYR A 190 10.21 16.72 -6.30
CA TYR A 190 9.23 15.66 -6.54
C TYR A 190 8.10 16.09 -7.48
N GLY A 191 8.13 17.32 -8.00
CA GLY A 191 7.11 17.89 -8.88
C GLY A 191 5.71 17.74 -8.32
N PRO A 192 5.40 18.35 -7.16
CA PRO A 192 4.13 18.13 -6.48
C PRO A 192 2.95 18.63 -7.33
N LEU A 193 1.82 17.91 -7.27
CA LEU A 193 0.61 18.37 -7.95
C LEU A 193 0.11 19.68 -7.33
N THR A 194 -0.42 20.57 -8.17
CA THR A 194 -1.10 21.77 -7.69
C THR A 194 -2.44 21.39 -7.04
N THR A 195 -2.97 22.27 -6.20
CA THR A 195 -4.30 22.10 -5.59
C THR A 195 -5.39 21.95 -6.65
N GLU A 196 -5.29 22.67 -7.77
CA GLU A 196 -6.23 22.57 -8.89
C GLU A 196 -6.18 21.17 -9.52
N GLN A 197 -4.97 20.65 -9.80
CA GLN A 197 -4.80 19.30 -10.34
C GLN A 197 -5.36 18.24 -9.40
N LEU A 198 -5.10 18.35 -8.10
CA LEU A 198 -5.63 17.43 -7.09
C LEU A 198 -7.17 17.50 -7.02
N SER A 199 -7.74 18.71 -6.98
CA SER A 199 -9.20 18.91 -6.90
C SER A 199 -9.93 18.31 -8.10
N GLN A 200 -9.38 18.48 -9.31
CA GLN A 200 -9.94 17.97 -10.56
C GLN A 200 -9.79 16.43 -10.70
N THR A 201 -8.68 15.88 -10.20
CA THR A 201 -8.35 14.45 -10.34
C THR A 201 -9.01 13.59 -9.26
N LEU A 202 -9.03 14.04 -8.01
CA LEU A 202 -9.58 13.30 -6.87
C LEU A 202 -11.11 13.33 -6.91
N TYR A 203 -11.70 12.19 -7.24
CA TYR A 203 -13.12 12.09 -7.56
C TYR A 203 -13.98 11.62 -6.39
N GLU A 204 -13.62 10.52 -5.74
CA GLU A 204 -14.40 9.93 -4.65
C GLU A 204 -13.49 9.39 -3.55
N PHE A 205 -13.93 9.52 -2.30
CA PHE A 205 -13.37 8.83 -1.15
C PHE A 205 -14.44 7.92 -0.53
N LYS A 206 -14.15 6.63 -0.39
CA LYS A 206 -15.09 5.67 0.21
C LYS A 206 -14.37 4.51 0.87
N THR A 207 -14.53 4.37 2.18
CA THR A 207 -13.95 3.25 2.94
C THR A 207 -14.54 1.90 2.51
N LYS A 208 -13.73 0.85 2.61
CA LYS A 208 -14.11 -0.52 2.29
C LYS A 208 -13.98 -1.42 3.51
N GLN A 209 -14.87 -2.41 3.62
CA GLN A 209 -14.77 -3.42 4.66
C GLN A 209 -13.60 -4.36 4.39
N LYS A 210 -13.06 -4.98 5.44
CA LYS A 210 -12.05 -6.04 5.34
C LYS A 210 -12.49 -7.23 4.48
N THR A 211 -13.80 -7.46 4.41
CA THR A 211 -14.41 -8.50 3.57
C THR A 211 -14.41 -8.17 2.07
N SER A 212 -14.01 -6.95 1.68
CA SER A 212 -13.89 -6.56 0.27
C SER A 212 -12.73 -7.31 -0.40
N PRO A 213 -12.96 -8.06 -1.50
CA PRO A 213 -11.89 -8.70 -2.28
C PRO A 213 -10.74 -7.74 -2.64
N MET A 214 -11.08 -6.51 -3.03
CA MET A 214 -10.08 -5.51 -3.42
C MET A 214 -9.25 -4.97 -2.24
N ALA A 215 -9.82 -4.94 -1.02
CA ALA A 215 -9.07 -4.54 0.17
C ALA A 215 -8.08 -5.66 0.56
N GLN A 216 -8.52 -6.91 0.42
CA GLN A 216 -7.65 -8.07 0.65
C GLN A 216 -6.50 -8.15 -0.38
N LEU A 217 -6.76 -7.87 -1.66
CA LEU A 217 -5.68 -7.73 -2.64
C LEU A 217 -4.71 -6.59 -2.28
N ALA A 218 -5.21 -5.46 -1.75
CA ALA A 218 -4.35 -4.38 -1.26
C ALA A 218 -3.41 -4.85 -0.13
N ASP A 219 -3.92 -5.56 0.88
CA ASP A 219 -3.13 -6.16 1.97
C ASP A 219 -2.06 -7.15 1.44
N LEU A 220 -2.47 -8.06 0.54
CA LEU A 220 -1.57 -9.04 -0.07
C LEU A 220 -0.38 -8.38 -0.79
N TYR A 221 -0.58 -7.23 -1.43
CA TYR A 221 0.46 -6.47 -2.12
C TYR A 221 1.31 -5.60 -1.20
N LEU A 222 0.76 -5.06 -0.12
CA LEU A 222 1.43 -4.07 0.71
C LEU A 222 2.67 -4.63 1.40
N TRP A 223 2.58 -5.83 1.98
CA TRP A 223 3.71 -6.42 2.71
C TRP A 223 4.95 -6.67 1.82
N PRO A 224 4.83 -7.29 0.62
CA PRO A 224 5.95 -7.40 -0.32
C PRO A 224 6.58 -6.04 -0.65
N ILE A 225 5.77 -5.00 -0.90
CA ILE A 225 6.30 -3.67 -1.23
C ILE A 225 7.08 -3.08 -0.05
N CYS A 226 6.58 -3.21 1.18
CA CYS A 226 7.30 -2.80 2.39
C CYS A 226 8.63 -3.54 2.53
N MET A 227 8.61 -4.86 2.36
CA MET A 227 9.82 -5.69 2.43
C MET A 227 10.84 -5.30 1.37
N GLY A 228 10.38 -4.94 0.16
CA GLY A 228 11.23 -4.50 -0.94
C GLY A 228 12.15 -3.35 -0.59
N GLY A 229 11.75 -2.44 0.31
CA GLY A 229 12.59 -1.34 0.79
C GLY A 229 13.79 -1.79 1.63
N TYR A 230 13.69 -2.94 2.29
CA TYR A 230 14.73 -3.49 3.16
C TYR A 230 15.46 -4.69 2.56
N ASN A 231 14.79 -5.45 1.70
CA ASN A 231 15.28 -6.69 1.11
C ASN A 231 14.71 -6.88 -0.30
N ALA A 232 15.51 -6.56 -1.32
CA ALA A 232 15.17 -6.73 -2.72
C ALA A 232 15.04 -8.22 -3.12
N HIS A 233 15.72 -9.13 -2.40
CA HIS A 233 15.64 -10.58 -2.56
C HIS A 233 14.44 -11.23 -1.85
N ASN A 234 13.53 -10.44 -1.25
CA ASN A 234 12.28 -11.00 -0.74
C ASN A 234 11.50 -11.64 -1.90
N ARG A 235 11.30 -12.96 -1.86
CA ARG A 235 10.72 -13.75 -2.97
C ARG A 235 9.41 -13.16 -3.51
N PRO A 236 8.38 -12.83 -2.69
CA PRO A 236 7.16 -12.19 -3.21
C PRO A 236 7.42 -10.85 -3.92
N TYR A 237 8.25 -9.97 -3.34
CA TYR A 237 8.59 -8.68 -3.95
C TYR A 237 9.33 -8.85 -5.29
N GLN A 238 10.31 -9.75 -5.34
CA GLN A 238 11.09 -10.03 -6.55
C GLN A 238 10.20 -10.56 -7.67
N ARG A 239 9.32 -11.52 -7.37
CA ARG A 239 8.41 -12.08 -8.36
C ARG A 239 7.43 -11.02 -8.88
N LEU A 240 6.82 -10.21 -8.00
CA LEU A 240 5.95 -9.09 -8.43
C LEU A 240 6.67 -8.08 -9.32
N THR A 241 7.96 -7.84 -9.06
CA THR A 241 8.79 -6.96 -9.89
C THR A 241 9.03 -7.56 -11.27
N GLN A 242 9.37 -8.85 -11.33
CA GLN A 242 9.61 -9.60 -12.58
C GLN A 242 8.35 -9.68 -13.46
N ASP A 243 7.19 -9.87 -12.83
CA ASP A 243 5.90 -9.95 -13.51
C ASP A 243 5.28 -8.56 -13.79
N GLY A 244 6.02 -7.47 -13.57
CA GLY A 244 5.56 -6.11 -13.89
C GLY A 244 4.37 -5.62 -13.04
N LYS A 245 4.17 -6.19 -11.85
CA LYS A 245 3.00 -5.93 -10.99
C LYS A 245 3.14 -4.75 -10.05
N LEU A 246 4.28 -4.07 -10.05
CA LEU A 246 4.54 -2.89 -9.22
C LEU A 246 4.60 -1.64 -10.09
N ILE A 247 4.16 -0.49 -9.55
CA ILE A 247 4.14 0.78 -10.27
C ILE A 247 5.52 1.15 -10.84
N ASP A 248 6.59 0.80 -10.12
CA ASP A 248 7.98 1.05 -10.50
C ASP A 248 8.42 0.34 -11.80
N CYS A 249 7.66 -0.69 -12.22
CA CYS A 249 7.85 -1.43 -13.46
C CYS A 249 7.13 -0.80 -14.65
N LEU A 250 6.15 0.09 -14.41
CA LEU A 250 5.28 0.66 -15.45
C LEU A 250 5.61 2.10 -15.82
N ILE A 251 6.60 2.67 -15.14
CA ILE A 251 7.09 4.03 -15.33
C ILE A 251 8.57 4.00 -15.69
N ARG A 252 9.04 5.07 -16.31
CA ARG A 252 10.46 5.19 -16.65
C ARG A 252 11.29 5.38 -15.39
N GLU A 253 12.57 5.00 -15.45
CA GLU A 253 13.48 5.07 -14.31
C GLU A 253 13.63 6.51 -13.76
N ASP A 254 13.67 7.50 -14.65
CA ASP A 254 13.74 8.93 -14.31
C ASP A 254 12.45 9.46 -13.65
N GLU A 255 11.32 8.78 -13.83
CA GLU A 255 10.04 9.14 -13.22
C GLU A 255 9.80 8.47 -11.86
N ARG A 256 10.53 7.40 -11.54
CA ARG A 256 10.40 6.64 -10.26
C ARG A 256 10.45 7.51 -9.01
N PRO A 257 11.34 8.52 -8.90
CA PRO A 257 11.35 9.40 -7.74
C PRO A 257 10.02 10.14 -7.50
N MET A 258 9.22 10.35 -8.55
CA MET A 258 7.99 11.14 -8.54
C MET A 258 6.72 10.29 -8.59
N LEU A 259 6.72 9.17 -9.31
CA LEU A 259 5.55 8.32 -9.58
C LEU A 259 5.59 6.94 -8.90
N GLY A 260 6.78 6.44 -8.57
CA GLY A 260 6.97 5.06 -8.10
C GLY A 260 6.49 4.80 -6.67
N SER A 261 6.87 3.68 -6.07
CA SER A 261 6.67 3.49 -4.62
C SER A 261 7.62 4.41 -3.83
N LYS A 262 7.17 4.97 -2.70
CA LYS A 262 8.02 5.84 -1.86
C LYS A 262 8.56 5.05 -0.67
N TYR A 263 9.88 4.98 -0.57
CA TYR A 263 10.59 4.60 0.66
C TYR A 263 11.09 5.89 1.34
N SER A 264 10.40 6.29 2.41
CA SER A 264 10.66 7.53 3.15
C SER A 264 11.49 7.26 4.41
N CYS A 265 12.52 8.07 4.64
CA CYS A 265 13.45 7.95 5.76
C CYS A 265 14.37 6.70 5.73
N PHE A 266 14.64 6.15 4.54
CA PHE A 266 15.46 4.95 4.34
C PHE A 266 16.98 5.22 4.19
N GLU A 267 17.46 6.44 4.46
CA GLU A 267 18.85 6.84 4.19
C GLU A 267 19.89 6.03 4.98
N ASN A 268 19.50 5.49 6.14
CA ASN A 268 20.35 4.63 6.97
C ASN A 268 19.99 3.14 6.86
N VAL A 269 19.12 2.76 5.93
CA VAL A 269 18.73 1.37 5.71
C VAL A 269 19.69 0.74 4.72
N GLU A 270 20.46 -0.25 5.18
CA GLU A 270 21.22 -1.13 4.29
C GLU A 270 20.25 -2.12 3.64
N ARG A 271 19.85 -1.81 2.40
CA ARG A 271 18.96 -2.67 1.63
C ARG A 271 19.71 -3.94 1.24
N LYS A 272 19.19 -5.11 1.62
CA LYS A 272 19.71 -6.39 1.15
C LYS A 272 19.42 -6.52 -0.34
N VAL A 273 20.46 -6.48 -1.14
CA VAL A 273 20.44 -6.62 -2.61
C VAL A 273 20.95 -7.96 -3.05
#